data_AF-A0AAW8M653-F1
#
_entry.id   AF-A0AAW8M653-F1
#
_cell.length_a   1.000
_cell.length_b   1.000
_cell.length_c   1.000
_cell.angle_alpha   90.00
_cell.angle_beta   90.00
_cell.angle_gamma   90.00
#
_symmetry.space_group_name_H-M   'P 1'
#
loop_
_entity.id
_entity.type
_entity.pdbx_description
1 polymer ?
#
loop_
_entity_poly.entity_id
_entity_poly.type
_entity_poly.pdbx_seq_one_letter_code
_entity_poly.pdbx_strand_id
1 'polypeptide(L)'
;MKRKFCVVLFLLLTAGCATHELETSAVHEPSGQAVDMNEAGVQGAGTGPEIAAYLTEAYNNVLPMCRNNPSAPSFLCTGVMLRATQHSTQFNFWNPNPASTGVSFSWLRKDAKFGKLVFGYNNGFIVYPEFFKPEGKIALAMLCFFPVDGATDHRPDEGCGQYPGRPNSRPCQSQGITTAAHYTAHFNANAGMYGALCGFDVRDELNELGARGFTEAVKAQGQLPASAFDTQNEFRIRKWAQNLGRTLPIEAVFYINDTGKAGAQYDQRDFKTNTGIWIPMIRITLPQTAANDARFEFIPADQAISQ
;
A
#
# COMPACT_ATOMS: atom_id res chain seq x y z
N MET A 1 -2.96 41.97 81.03
CA MET A 1 -2.35 40.63 81.19
C MET A 1 -1.00 40.60 80.46
N LYS A 2 0.09 40.40 81.23
CA LYS A 2 1.51 39.99 80.95
C LYS A 2 2.00 40.06 79.47
N ARG A 3 2.95 40.88 78.97
CA ARG A 3 4.36 41.29 79.28
C ARG A 3 5.48 40.24 79.10
N LYS A 4 6.26 40.40 77.99
CA LYS A 4 7.72 40.30 77.67
C LYS A 4 8.62 39.13 78.18
N PHE A 5 9.49 38.59 77.29
CA PHE A 5 11.00 38.48 77.35
C PHE A 5 11.53 37.69 76.11
N CYS A 6 12.37 38.28 75.21
CA CYS A 6 13.83 38.05 74.94
C CYS A 6 14.24 36.59 74.58
N VAL A 7 15.10 36.30 73.59
CA VAL A 7 16.56 36.58 73.52
C VAL A 7 17.11 36.32 72.08
N VAL A 8 18.16 37.06 71.73
CA VAL A 8 19.02 37.01 70.53
C VAL A 8 20.09 35.90 70.63
N LEU A 9 20.46 35.21 69.54
CA LEU A 9 21.88 34.89 69.28
C LEU A 9 22.18 34.53 67.81
N PHE A 10 23.15 35.26 67.25
CA PHE A 10 23.89 34.99 66.01
C PHE A 10 24.83 33.78 66.19
N LEU A 11 25.06 32.97 65.14
CA LEU A 11 26.36 32.35 64.87
C LEU A 11 26.44 31.79 63.43
N LEU A 12 27.46 32.26 62.72
CA LEU A 12 27.92 31.87 61.38
C LEU A 12 28.79 30.60 61.45
N LEU A 13 28.59 29.66 60.53
CA LEU A 13 29.53 28.57 60.17
C LEU A 13 29.37 28.33 58.65
N THR A 14 30.15 29.00 57.79
CA THR A 14 31.44 28.61 57.17
C THR A 14 31.37 27.48 56.12
N ALA A 15 31.83 27.87 54.92
CA ALA A 15 32.55 27.11 53.89
C ALA A 15 31.80 25.96 53.17
N GLY A 16 31.92 25.77 51.86
CA GLY A 16 32.79 26.37 50.84
C GLY A 16 32.77 25.41 49.64
N CYS A 17 32.69 25.94 48.42
CA CYS A 17 32.81 25.15 47.20
C CYS A 17 34.23 24.62 47.03
N ALA A 18 34.37 23.36 46.61
CA ALA A 18 35.57 22.86 45.95
C ALA A 18 35.20 21.78 44.93
N THR A 19 35.61 22.03 43.69
CA THR A 19 35.69 21.10 42.56
C THR A 19 36.82 20.09 42.79
N HIS A 20 36.63 18.86 42.31
CA HIS A 20 37.74 17.92 42.09
C HIS A 20 37.49 17.10 40.83
N GLU A 21 38.35 17.32 39.83
CA GLU A 21 38.72 16.31 38.83
C GLU A 21 39.65 15.28 39.48
N LEU A 22 39.61 14.03 39.02
CA LEU A 22 40.65 13.03 39.22
C LEU A 22 40.73 12.09 38.00
N GLU A 23 41.97 11.67 37.74
CA GLU A 23 42.54 11.25 36.47
C GLU A 23 42.35 9.77 36.08
N THR A 24 42.69 9.52 34.80
CA THR A 24 42.82 8.27 34.01
C THR A 24 43.67 7.13 34.58
N SER A 25 43.29 5.87 34.27
CA SER A 25 44.19 4.77 33.86
C SER A 25 43.44 3.61 33.16
N ALA A 26 44.16 2.85 32.34
CA ALA A 26 43.75 2.22 31.07
C ALA A 26 43.37 0.70 31.11
N VAL A 27 43.18 0.14 29.90
CA VAL A 27 43.15 -1.29 29.44
C VAL A 27 41.72 -1.84 29.24
N HIS A 28 41.25 -2.42 28.11
CA HIS A 28 41.83 -3.19 26.99
C HIS A 28 40.89 -3.13 25.76
N GLU A 29 41.42 -2.99 24.54
CA GLU A 29 40.69 -3.27 23.28
C GLU A 29 40.48 -4.78 23.09
N PRO A 30 39.49 -5.17 22.28
CA PRO A 30 39.78 -6.14 21.23
C PRO A 30 39.54 -5.56 19.83
N SER A 31 40.61 -5.73 19.05
CA SER A 31 40.80 -5.58 17.61
C SER A 31 39.56 -5.45 16.72
N GLY A 32 39.62 -4.45 15.84
CA GLY A 32 38.67 -4.25 14.77
C GLY A 32 38.71 -5.32 13.67
N GLN A 33 37.58 -5.40 12.97
CA GLN A 33 37.57 -5.61 11.53
C GLN A 33 36.81 -4.44 10.92
N ALA A 34 37.52 -3.66 10.10
CA ALA A 34 36.90 -2.71 9.20
C ALA A 34 36.00 -3.50 8.25
N VAL A 35 34.69 -3.28 8.33
CA VAL A 35 33.76 -3.81 7.33
C VAL A 35 33.87 -2.89 6.13
N ASP A 36 34.46 -3.44 5.08
CA ASP A 36 34.57 -2.88 3.75
C ASP A 36 33.18 -2.43 3.26
N MET A 37 32.98 -1.12 3.13
CA MET A 37 31.77 -0.52 2.56
C MET A 37 31.86 -0.59 1.04
N ASN A 38 31.86 -1.81 0.49
CA ASN A 38 31.74 -2.05 -0.93
C ASN A 38 30.60 -3.04 -1.21
N GLU A 39 29.64 -2.56 -2.00
CA GLU A 39 28.50 -3.29 -2.59
C GLU A 39 27.38 -3.82 -1.67
N ALA A 40 26.92 -3.01 -0.72
CA ALA A 40 25.59 -3.22 -0.13
C ALA A 40 24.50 -2.83 -1.14
N GLY A 41 24.14 -3.76 -2.02
CA GLY A 41 22.87 -3.67 -2.75
C GLY A 41 21.74 -3.51 -1.75
N VAL A 42 20.92 -2.48 -1.91
CA VAL A 42 19.73 -2.26 -1.07
C VAL A 42 18.86 -3.53 -1.14
N GLN A 43 18.90 -4.35 -0.08
CA GLN A 43 18.01 -5.49 0.07
C GLN A 43 16.58 -4.96 0.07
N GLY A 44 15.70 -5.55 -0.75
CA GLY A 44 14.25 -5.38 -0.57
C GLY A 44 13.88 -5.76 0.87
N ALA A 45 12.92 -5.08 1.48
CA ALA A 45 12.72 -5.03 2.94
C ALA A 45 12.26 -6.34 3.62
N GLY A 46 12.41 -7.49 2.96
CA GLY A 46 12.20 -8.83 3.51
C GLY A 46 12.66 -9.91 2.55
N THR A 47 12.91 -11.11 3.07
CA THR A 47 13.08 -12.33 2.26
C THR A 47 11.77 -12.70 1.57
N GLY A 48 11.85 -13.51 0.51
CA GLY A 48 10.66 -13.99 -0.19
C GLY A 48 9.59 -14.64 0.69
N PRO A 49 9.95 -15.57 1.60
CA PRO A 49 9.00 -16.16 2.55
C PRO A 49 8.37 -15.13 3.50
N GLU A 50 9.12 -14.14 3.98
CA GLU A 50 8.60 -13.08 4.86
C GLU A 50 7.57 -12.21 4.12
N ILE A 51 7.85 -11.84 2.87
CA ILE A 51 6.90 -11.10 2.05
C ILE A 51 5.63 -11.92 1.79
N ALA A 52 5.74 -13.22 1.46
CA ALA A 52 4.56 -14.07 1.29
C ALA A 52 3.70 -14.18 2.57
N ALA A 53 4.34 -14.29 3.73
CA ALA A 53 3.68 -14.32 5.03
C ALA A 53 2.98 -12.98 5.33
N TYR A 54 3.66 -11.86 5.10
CA TYR A 54 3.10 -10.53 5.26
C TYR A 54 1.88 -10.30 4.36
N LEU A 55 1.96 -10.66 3.08
CA LEU A 55 0.82 -10.52 2.15
C LEU A 55 -0.39 -11.36 2.61
N THR A 56 -0.14 -12.53 3.19
CA THR A 56 -1.19 -13.36 3.79
C THR A 56 -1.82 -12.68 5.01
N GLU A 57 -1.02 -12.06 5.89
CA GLU A 57 -1.52 -11.28 7.02
C GLU A 57 -2.32 -10.07 6.55
N ALA A 58 -1.77 -9.27 5.63
CA ALA A 58 -2.40 -8.09 5.07
C ALA A 58 -3.76 -8.42 4.42
N TYR A 59 -3.85 -9.53 3.69
CA TYR A 59 -5.11 -10.02 3.12
C TYR A 59 -6.15 -10.38 4.19
N ASN A 60 -5.74 -11.06 5.26
CA ASN A 60 -6.65 -11.49 6.33
C ASN A 60 -7.03 -10.37 7.31
N ASN A 61 -6.28 -9.28 7.34
CA ASN A 61 -6.47 -8.19 8.28
C ASN A 61 -7.59 -7.23 7.83
N VAL A 62 -8.80 -7.43 8.36
CA VAL A 62 -10.00 -6.64 8.04
C VAL A 62 -10.19 -5.40 8.93
N LEU A 63 -9.11 -4.84 9.47
CA LEU A 63 -9.20 -3.60 10.24
C LEU A 63 -9.87 -2.48 9.41
N PRO A 64 -10.76 -1.68 10.01
CA PRO A 64 -11.45 -0.61 9.28
C PRO A 64 -10.54 0.59 9.01
N MET A 65 -9.56 0.84 9.87
CA MET A 65 -8.63 1.96 9.82
C MET A 65 -7.26 1.57 10.37
N CYS A 66 -6.23 2.30 9.96
CA CYS A 66 -4.85 2.09 10.41
C CYS A 66 -4.56 2.91 11.67
N ARG A 67 -3.72 2.37 12.57
CA ARG A 67 -3.21 3.07 13.77
C ARG A 67 -4.31 3.68 14.67
N ASN A 68 -5.53 3.15 14.62
CA ASN A 68 -6.70 3.70 15.30
C ASN A 68 -6.93 5.21 14.99
N ASN A 69 -6.62 5.64 13.77
CA ASN A 69 -6.77 7.01 13.32
C ASN A 69 -7.90 7.10 12.28
N PRO A 70 -8.97 7.87 12.51
CA PRO A 70 -10.10 7.98 11.58
C PRO A 70 -9.71 8.62 10.24
N SER A 71 -8.57 9.29 10.15
CA SER A 71 -8.00 9.85 8.91
C SER A 71 -7.11 8.86 8.15
N ALA A 72 -6.85 7.68 8.70
CA ALA A 72 -5.94 6.69 8.12
C ALA A 72 -6.73 5.48 7.56
N PRO A 73 -7.21 5.53 6.31
CA PRO A 73 -7.92 4.41 5.69
C PRO A 73 -7.10 3.12 5.72
N SER A 74 -7.80 1.99 5.78
CA SER A 74 -7.18 0.67 5.95
C SER A 74 -6.27 0.22 4.80
N PHE A 75 -6.36 0.81 3.61
CA PHE A 75 -5.39 0.54 2.53
C PHE A 75 -3.97 1.03 2.84
N LEU A 76 -3.77 1.87 3.87
CA LEU A 76 -2.45 2.33 4.30
C LEU A 76 -1.68 1.27 5.12
N CYS A 77 -2.33 0.17 5.52
CA CYS A 77 -1.71 -0.86 6.36
C CYS A 77 -2.22 -2.30 6.13
N THR A 78 -3.26 -2.50 5.32
CA THR A 78 -3.86 -3.83 5.06
C THR A 78 -4.25 -3.99 3.60
N GLY A 79 -4.59 -5.22 3.23
CA GLY A 79 -4.89 -5.64 1.87
C GLY A 79 -3.68 -5.59 0.96
N VAL A 80 -3.79 -6.25 -0.19
CA VAL A 80 -2.71 -6.38 -1.17
C VAL A 80 -3.00 -5.46 -2.35
N MET A 81 -2.23 -4.38 -2.47
CA MET A 81 -2.31 -3.43 -3.58
C MET A 81 -1.49 -3.96 -4.77
N LEU A 82 -2.17 -4.38 -5.84
CA LEU A 82 -1.53 -5.06 -6.97
C LEU A 82 -1.96 -4.48 -8.30
N ARG A 83 -1.04 -4.39 -9.25
CA ARG A 83 -1.30 -3.96 -10.62
C ARG A 83 -0.92 -5.07 -11.58
N ALA A 84 -1.90 -5.52 -12.35
CA ALA A 84 -1.64 -6.41 -13.47
C ALA A 84 -0.95 -5.65 -14.61
N THR A 85 0.06 -6.27 -15.22
CA THR A 85 0.82 -5.71 -16.34
C THR A 85 1.09 -6.79 -17.38
N GLN A 86 1.66 -6.37 -18.51
CA GLN A 86 2.36 -7.26 -19.43
C GLN A 86 3.83 -6.87 -19.43
N HIS A 87 4.71 -7.87 -19.46
CA HIS A 87 6.12 -7.62 -19.65
C HIS A 87 6.38 -7.06 -21.05
N SER A 88 7.46 -6.30 -21.21
CA SER A 88 7.86 -5.72 -22.49
C SER A 88 9.36 -5.45 -22.49
N THR A 89 9.98 -5.52 -23.66
CA THR A 89 11.35 -5.05 -23.87
C THR A 89 11.40 -3.55 -24.22
N GLN A 90 10.24 -2.92 -24.44
CA GLN A 90 10.12 -1.52 -24.87
C GLN A 90 9.88 -0.55 -23.71
N PHE A 91 9.42 -1.06 -22.57
CA PHE A 91 9.14 -0.28 -21.37
C PHE A 91 9.24 -1.17 -20.14
N ASN A 92 9.57 -0.55 -19.01
CA ASN A 92 9.65 -1.23 -17.73
C ASN A 92 8.24 -1.36 -17.11
N PHE A 93 7.92 -2.48 -16.45
CA PHE A 93 6.57 -2.74 -15.93
C PHE A 93 6.07 -1.71 -14.90
N TRP A 94 7.00 -1.04 -14.22
CA TRP A 94 6.70 0.01 -13.22
C TRP A 94 6.50 1.40 -13.83
N ASN A 95 6.72 1.55 -15.13
CA ASN A 95 6.50 2.80 -15.82
C ASN A 95 5.01 2.97 -16.16
N PRO A 96 4.40 4.11 -15.80
CA PRO A 96 3.02 4.37 -16.18
C PRO A 96 2.94 4.63 -17.68
N ASN A 97 1.84 4.22 -18.32
CA ASN A 97 1.59 4.54 -19.73
C ASN A 97 1.66 6.07 -19.91
N PRO A 98 2.53 6.60 -20.80
CA PRO A 98 2.67 8.03 -21.04
C PRO A 98 1.36 8.72 -21.44
N ALA A 99 0.43 8.02 -22.10
CA ALA A 99 -0.87 8.55 -22.49
C ALA A 99 -1.93 8.49 -21.38
N SER A 100 -1.71 7.72 -20.31
CA SER A 100 -2.68 7.64 -19.21
C SER A 100 -2.55 8.85 -18.27
N THR A 101 -3.65 9.20 -17.61
CA THR A 101 -3.75 10.30 -16.64
C THR A 101 -3.48 9.86 -15.19
N GLY A 102 -3.26 8.57 -14.96
CA GLY A 102 -3.09 7.95 -13.64
C GLY A 102 -2.81 6.46 -13.80
N VAL A 103 -2.67 5.74 -12.70
CA VAL A 103 -2.31 4.32 -12.70
C VAL A 103 -3.36 3.51 -11.95
N SER A 104 -3.91 2.51 -12.62
CA SER A 104 -4.92 1.63 -12.03
C SER A 104 -4.28 0.47 -11.28
N PHE A 105 -4.80 0.19 -10.08
CA PHE A 105 -4.45 -0.95 -9.25
C PHE A 105 -5.74 -1.66 -8.83
N SER A 106 -5.65 -2.93 -8.51
CA SER A 106 -6.65 -3.63 -7.71
C SER A 106 -6.14 -3.75 -6.27
N TRP A 107 -7.07 -3.93 -5.34
CA TRP A 107 -6.73 -4.11 -3.93
C TRP A 107 -7.49 -5.30 -3.35
N LEU A 108 -6.76 -6.33 -2.95
CA LEU A 108 -7.33 -7.61 -2.56
C LEU A 108 -7.30 -7.78 -1.04
N ARG A 109 -8.47 -8.02 -0.43
CA ARG A 109 -8.60 -8.32 1.01
C ARG A 109 -9.71 -9.33 1.24
N LYS A 110 -9.72 -9.98 2.40
CA LYS A 110 -10.68 -11.04 2.74
C LYS A 110 -12.16 -10.63 2.66
N ASP A 111 -12.46 -9.36 2.81
CA ASP A 111 -13.80 -8.77 2.70
C ASP A 111 -14.04 -8.01 1.37
N ALA A 112 -13.05 -8.00 0.47
CA ALA A 112 -13.07 -7.31 -0.83
C ALA A 112 -12.38 -8.20 -1.90
N LYS A 113 -13.04 -9.32 -2.24
CA LYS A 113 -12.50 -10.35 -3.13
C LYS A 113 -12.92 -10.12 -4.59
N PHE A 114 -12.09 -10.61 -5.51
CA PHE A 114 -12.40 -10.72 -6.96
C PHE A 114 -11.72 -11.96 -7.54
N GLY A 115 -12.33 -12.55 -8.58
CA GLY A 115 -11.89 -13.83 -9.16
C GLY A 115 -10.88 -13.72 -10.30
N LYS A 116 -10.68 -12.53 -10.88
CA LYS A 116 -9.79 -12.33 -12.03
C LYS A 116 -9.16 -10.95 -12.07
N LEU A 117 -8.11 -10.80 -12.88
CA LEU A 117 -7.46 -9.52 -13.18
C LEU A 117 -8.02 -8.90 -14.46
N VAL A 118 -7.80 -7.59 -14.60
CA VAL A 118 -8.16 -6.84 -15.81
C VAL A 118 -7.54 -7.46 -17.06
N PHE A 119 -8.28 -7.44 -18.17
CA PHE A 119 -7.86 -7.96 -19.50
C PHE A 119 -7.40 -9.43 -19.53
N GLY A 120 -7.70 -10.22 -18.48
CA GLY A 120 -7.22 -11.61 -18.38
C GLY A 120 -5.70 -11.72 -18.19
N TYR A 121 -5.05 -10.65 -17.70
CA TYR A 121 -3.63 -10.68 -17.36
C TYR A 121 -3.36 -11.66 -16.22
N ASN A 122 -2.13 -12.18 -16.19
CA ASN A 122 -1.72 -13.24 -15.27
C ASN A 122 -0.46 -12.93 -14.47
N ASN A 123 0.07 -11.71 -14.58
CA ASN A 123 1.23 -11.24 -13.84
C ASN A 123 1.16 -9.74 -13.61
N GLY A 124 2.07 -9.25 -12.76
CA GLY A 124 2.19 -7.85 -12.46
C GLY A 124 3.08 -7.60 -11.26
N PHE A 125 2.80 -6.53 -10.52
CA PHE A 125 3.55 -6.16 -9.34
C PHE A 125 2.66 -5.72 -8.18
N ILE A 126 3.20 -5.87 -6.98
CA ILE A 126 2.62 -5.46 -5.70
C ILE A 126 3.42 -4.26 -5.19
N VAL A 127 2.73 -3.32 -4.56
CA VAL A 127 3.36 -2.20 -3.86
C VAL A 127 3.10 -2.27 -2.37
N TYR A 128 4.11 -1.89 -1.58
CA TYR A 128 3.97 -1.74 -0.15
C TYR A 128 2.88 -0.69 0.17
N PRO A 129 2.08 -0.92 1.21
CA PRO A 129 1.22 0.13 1.74
C PRO A 129 2.07 1.19 2.48
N GLU A 130 1.54 2.41 2.57
CA GLU A 130 2.29 3.58 3.04
C GLU A 130 2.99 3.38 4.39
N PHE A 131 2.33 2.69 5.33
CA PHE A 131 2.87 2.50 6.68
C PHE A 131 3.87 1.34 6.82
N PHE A 132 4.11 0.57 5.76
CA PHE A 132 5.05 -0.56 5.73
C PHE A 132 6.12 -0.45 4.64
N LYS A 133 6.08 0.60 3.81
CA LYS A 133 7.09 0.78 2.77
C LYS A 133 8.47 1.05 3.40
N PRO A 134 9.56 0.53 2.80
CA PRO A 134 10.92 0.83 3.25
C PRO A 134 11.25 2.34 3.17
N GLU A 135 12.29 2.75 3.89
CA GLU A 135 12.84 4.10 3.78
C GLU A 135 13.30 4.42 2.34
N GLY A 136 13.21 5.69 1.95
CA GLY A 136 13.56 6.15 0.60
C GLY A 136 12.53 5.83 -0.48
N LYS A 137 11.41 5.20 -0.12
CA LYS A 137 10.28 4.96 -1.03
C LYS A 137 9.26 6.10 -1.01
N ILE A 138 8.83 6.53 -2.18
CA ILE A 138 7.84 7.62 -2.32
C ILE A 138 6.47 7.18 -1.82
N ALA A 139 5.66 8.14 -1.36
CA ALA A 139 4.25 7.93 -1.10
C ALA A 139 3.48 7.92 -2.42
N LEU A 140 2.53 7.01 -2.55
CA LEU A 140 1.62 6.97 -3.69
C LEU A 140 0.38 7.81 -3.37
N ALA A 141 0.06 8.78 -4.21
CA ALA A 141 -1.14 9.59 -4.03
C ALA A 141 -2.38 8.80 -4.50
N MET A 142 -3.12 8.27 -3.54
CA MET A 142 -4.37 7.53 -3.74
C MET A 142 -5.49 8.52 -4.07
N LEU A 143 -6.20 8.30 -5.18
CA LEU A 143 -7.19 9.27 -5.69
C LEU A 143 -8.63 8.80 -5.43
N CYS A 144 -9.01 7.66 -5.99
CA CYS A 144 -10.34 7.12 -5.83
C CYS A 144 -10.32 5.59 -5.87
N PHE A 145 -11.38 5.00 -5.33
CA PHE A 145 -11.59 3.56 -5.31
C PHE A 145 -12.99 3.22 -5.84
N PHE A 146 -13.03 2.34 -6.82
CA PHE A 146 -14.26 1.77 -7.38
C PHE A 146 -14.40 0.32 -6.88
N PRO A 147 -15.53 -0.04 -6.22
CA PRO A 147 -15.80 -1.41 -5.77
C PRO A 147 -15.77 -2.49 -6.86
N VAL A 148 -15.92 -2.09 -8.13
CA VAL A 148 -15.72 -2.90 -9.35
C VAL A 148 -15.14 -1.99 -10.44
N ASP A 149 -14.61 -2.54 -11.54
CA ASP A 149 -14.02 -1.81 -12.68
C ASP A 149 -14.74 -0.48 -12.99
N GLY A 150 -13.97 0.60 -12.93
CA GLY A 150 -14.47 1.97 -13.06
C GLY A 150 -14.48 2.47 -14.50
N ALA A 151 -13.84 1.81 -15.46
CA ALA A 151 -13.59 2.37 -16.80
C ALA A 151 -12.81 3.71 -16.74
N THR A 152 -11.76 3.72 -15.93
CA THR A 152 -11.06 4.95 -15.50
C THR A 152 -10.23 5.62 -16.59
N ASP A 153 -9.92 4.91 -17.66
CA ASP A 153 -9.25 5.43 -18.86
C ASP A 153 -10.15 6.38 -19.68
N HIS A 154 -11.47 6.34 -19.47
CA HIS A 154 -12.44 7.20 -20.15
C HIS A 154 -12.88 8.41 -19.32
N ARG A 155 -12.34 8.56 -18.10
CA ARG A 155 -12.81 9.55 -17.12
C ARG A 155 -11.84 10.73 -16.99
N PRO A 156 -12.35 11.97 -16.80
CA PRO A 156 -11.51 13.11 -16.43
C PRO A 156 -11.04 12.97 -14.97
N ASP A 157 -10.37 14.00 -14.45
CA ASP A 157 -9.90 14.05 -13.06
C ASP A 157 -9.02 12.84 -12.69
N GLU A 158 -7.99 12.59 -13.50
CA GLU A 158 -7.05 11.46 -13.32
C GLU A 158 -7.73 10.08 -13.28
N GLY A 159 -8.94 9.98 -13.84
CA GLY A 159 -9.74 8.75 -13.88
C GLY A 159 -10.82 8.65 -12.79
N CYS A 160 -10.94 9.66 -11.92
CA CYS A 160 -11.90 9.69 -10.82
C CYS A 160 -13.20 10.44 -11.14
N GLY A 161 -13.25 11.12 -12.28
CA GLY A 161 -14.40 11.89 -12.70
C GLY A 161 -15.56 11.08 -13.27
N GLN A 162 -16.51 11.78 -13.87
CA GLN A 162 -17.67 11.20 -14.53
C GLN A 162 -17.28 10.50 -15.84
N TYR A 163 -17.84 9.32 -16.09
CA TYR A 163 -17.79 8.71 -17.42
C TYR A 163 -18.62 9.53 -18.43
N PRO A 164 -18.11 9.81 -19.65
CA PRO A 164 -18.80 10.58 -20.67
C PRO A 164 -20.21 10.04 -20.98
N GLY A 165 -21.23 10.92 -20.93
CA GLY A 165 -22.62 10.54 -21.19
C GLY A 165 -23.31 9.76 -20.06
N ARG A 166 -22.65 9.55 -18.91
CA ARG A 166 -23.21 8.82 -17.76
C ARG A 166 -23.21 9.69 -16.49
N PRO A 167 -24.19 10.59 -16.30
CA PRO A 167 -24.20 11.53 -15.17
C PRO A 167 -24.29 10.87 -13.79
N ASN A 168 -24.83 9.65 -13.74
CA ASN A 168 -24.91 8.76 -12.58
C ASN A 168 -23.53 8.22 -12.15
N SER A 169 -22.49 8.38 -12.96
CA SER A 169 -21.13 7.88 -12.68
C SER A 169 -20.19 8.90 -12.04
N ARG A 170 -20.66 10.12 -11.73
CA ARG A 170 -19.90 11.14 -10.97
C ARG A 170 -19.39 10.58 -9.64
N PRO A 171 -18.36 11.16 -9.01
CA PRO A 171 -17.84 10.70 -7.72
C PRO A 171 -18.96 10.41 -6.72
N CYS A 172 -18.91 9.26 -6.03
CA CYS A 172 -20.04 8.75 -5.24
C CYS A 172 -20.52 9.78 -4.21
N GLN A 173 -19.60 10.38 -3.47
CA GLN A 173 -19.92 11.37 -2.45
C GLN A 173 -20.62 12.62 -3.02
N SER A 174 -20.29 13.03 -4.25
CA SER A 174 -20.92 14.19 -4.92
C SER A 174 -22.41 13.96 -5.26
N GLN A 175 -22.86 12.71 -5.20
CA GLN A 175 -24.23 12.30 -5.50
C GLN A 175 -24.98 11.80 -4.25
N GLY A 176 -24.40 11.94 -3.06
CA GLY A 176 -24.99 11.42 -1.81
C GLY A 176 -24.79 9.92 -1.60
N ILE A 177 -24.00 9.25 -2.45
CA ILE A 177 -23.64 7.84 -2.28
C ILE A 177 -22.45 7.78 -1.31
N THR A 178 -22.75 7.61 -0.02
CA THR A 178 -21.77 7.68 1.06
C THR A 178 -21.75 6.44 1.95
N THR A 179 -22.62 5.46 1.68
CA THR A 179 -22.73 4.21 2.45
C THR A 179 -22.73 3.00 1.53
N ALA A 180 -22.40 1.84 2.07
CA ALA A 180 -22.49 0.57 1.34
C ALA A 180 -23.89 0.31 0.79
N ALA A 181 -24.94 0.62 1.57
CA ALA A 181 -26.33 0.47 1.14
C ALA A 181 -26.66 1.39 -0.05
N HIS A 182 -26.21 2.65 -0.05
CA HIS A 182 -26.40 3.56 -1.18
C HIS A 182 -25.69 3.04 -2.42
N TYR A 183 -24.47 2.52 -2.29
CA TYR A 183 -23.72 1.98 -3.42
C TYR A 183 -24.37 0.72 -3.98
N THR A 184 -24.83 -0.21 -3.14
CA THR A 184 -25.53 -1.42 -3.60
C THR A 184 -26.82 -1.08 -4.33
N ALA A 185 -27.59 -0.09 -3.85
CA ALA A 185 -28.76 0.41 -4.57
C ALA A 185 -28.37 1.01 -5.93
N HIS A 186 -27.31 1.82 -5.97
CA HIS A 186 -26.77 2.39 -7.21
C HIS A 186 -26.29 1.34 -8.20
N PHE A 187 -25.61 0.30 -7.71
CA PHE A 187 -25.15 -0.83 -8.51
C PHE A 187 -26.32 -1.56 -9.16
N ASN A 188 -27.34 -1.91 -8.37
CA ASN A 188 -28.52 -2.62 -8.86
C ASN A 188 -29.30 -1.79 -9.89
N ALA A 189 -29.43 -0.49 -9.67
CA ALA A 189 -30.10 0.42 -10.60
C ALA A 189 -29.36 0.56 -11.95
N ASN A 190 -28.08 0.22 -12.00
CA ASN A 190 -27.20 0.38 -13.17
C ASN A 190 -26.55 -0.94 -13.60
N ALA A 191 -27.15 -2.07 -13.25
CA ALA A 191 -26.61 -3.39 -13.53
C ALA A 191 -26.36 -3.59 -15.04
N GLY A 192 -25.18 -4.08 -15.39
CA GLY A 192 -24.76 -4.30 -16.78
C GLY A 192 -24.39 -3.04 -17.57
N MET A 193 -24.47 -1.84 -16.98
CA MET A 193 -24.12 -0.59 -17.66
C MET A 193 -22.65 -0.23 -17.43
N TYR A 194 -21.77 -0.66 -18.33
CA TYR A 194 -20.33 -0.35 -18.25
C TYR A 194 -20.07 1.16 -18.12
N GLY A 195 -19.29 1.57 -17.10
CA GLY A 195 -18.97 2.98 -16.81
C GLY A 195 -20.06 3.74 -16.05
N ALA A 196 -21.19 3.13 -15.68
CA ALA A 196 -22.27 3.82 -14.95
C ALA A 196 -22.03 3.91 -13.43
N LEU A 197 -21.15 3.08 -12.89
CA LEU A 197 -20.85 3.03 -11.47
C LEU A 197 -19.91 4.17 -11.07
N CYS A 198 -20.10 4.70 -9.86
CA CYS A 198 -19.28 5.78 -9.32
C CYS A 198 -18.07 5.22 -8.56
N GLY A 199 -17.02 6.04 -8.42
CA GLY A 199 -15.89 5.78 -7.54
C GLY A 199 -15.99 6.63 -6.28
N PHE A 200 -15.51 6.13 -5.16
CA PHE A 200 -15.37 6.89 -3.93
C PHE A 200 -14.07 7.69 -3.99
N ASP A 201 -14.13 9.00 -3.78
CA ASP A 201 -12.94 9.84 -3.60
C ASP A 201 -12.29 9.49 -2.25
N VAL A 202 -11.00 9.16 -2.27
CA VAL A 202 -10.23 8.74 -1.09
C VAL A 202 -8.96 9.59 -0.92
N ARG A 203 -8.90 10.74 -1.60
CA ARG A 203 -7.78 11.64 -1.52
C ARG A 203 -7.56 12.12 -0.08
N ASP A 204 -6.30 12.32 0.27
CA ASP A 204 -5.88 12.71 1.62
C ASP A 204 -6.49 14.04 2.07
N GLU A 205 -6.76 14.96 1.14
CA GLU A 205 -7.38 16.26 1.44
C GLU A 205 -8.81 16.12 1.99
N LEU A 206 -9.47 14.97 1.79
CA LEU A 206 -10.77 14.67 2.39
C LEU A 206 -10.68 14.18 3.84
N ASN A 207 -9.47 13.87 4.33
CA ASN A 207 -9.23 13.46 5.71
C ASN A 207 -10.18 12.29 6.10
N GLU A 208 -10.87 12.38 7.24
CA GLU A 208 -11.82 11.36 7.71
C GLU A 208 -12.96 11.04 6.72
N LEU A 209 -13.32 11.97 5.82
CA LEU A 209 -14.33 11.71 4.80
C LEU A 209 -13.81 10.73 3.73
N GLY A 210 -12.55 10.85 3.34
CA GLY A 210 -11.91 9.91 2.41
C GLY A 210 -11.79 8.53 3.03
N ALA A 211 -11.38 8.47 4.31
CA ALA A 211 -11.29 7.22 5.05
C ALA A 211 -12.64 6.51 5.19
N ARG A 212 -13.69 7.24 5.59
CA ARG A 212 -15.06 6.71 5.66
C ARG A 212 -15.57 6.25 4.30
N GLY A 213 -15.31 7.04 3.25
CA GLY A 213 -15.67 6.68 1.87
C GLY A 213 -15.04 5.35 1.47
N PHE A 214 -13.75 5.16 1.73
CA PHE A 214 -13.08 3.88 1.46
C PHE A 214 -13.68 2.72 2.27
N THR A 215 -13.90 2.90 3.58
CA THR A 215 -14.51 1.87 4.43
C THR A 215 -15.87 1.43 3.90
N GLU A 216 -16.73 2.37 3.49
CA GLU A 216 -18.04 2.08 2.93
C GLU A 216 -17.97 1.44 1.54
N ALA A 217 -16.97 1.81 0.73
CA ALA A 217 -16.73 1.19 -0.57
C ALA A 217 -16.31 -0.29 -0.45
N VAL A 218 -15.45 -0.62 0.53
CA VAL A 218 -15.05 -2.00 0.82
C VAL A 218 -16.23 -2.83 1.31
N LYS A 219 -17.03 -2.28 2.24
CA LYS A 219 -18.29 -2.90 2.68
C LYS A 219 -19.24 -3.14 1.50
N ALA A 220 -19.37 -2.16 0.60
CA ALA A 220 -20.20 -2.28 -0.59
C ALA A 220 -19.74 -3.45 -1.46
N GLN A 221 -18.43 -3.53 -1.78
CA GLN A 221 -17.88 -4.62 -2.58
C GLN A 221 -18.21 -5.99 -1.99
N GLY A 222 -18.03 -6.17 -0.67
CA GLY A 222 -18.36 -7.41 0.02
C GLY A 222 -19.86 -7.76 0.06
N GLN A 223 -20.74 -6.80 -0.24
CA GLN A 223 -22.20 -6.96 -0.29
C GLN A 223 -22.76 -7.07 -1.71
N LEU A 224 -21.94 -6.87 -2.75
CA LEU A 224 -22.38 -6.97 -4.14
C LEU A 224 -22.79 -8.42 -4.48
N PRO A 225 -23.70 -8.60 -5.45
CA PRO A 225 -24.11 -9.93 -5.90
C PRO A 225 -22.95 -10.70 -6.52
N ALA A 226 -23.07 -12.03 -6.60
CA ALA A 226 -22.04 -12.91 -7.16
C ALA A 226 -21.59 -12.53 -8.58
N SER A 227 -22.46 -11.89 -9.38
CA SER A 227 -22.12 -11.38 -10.70
C SER A 227 -21.04 -10.29 -10.70
N ALA A 228 -20.82 -9.60 -9.57
CA ALA A 228 -19.73 -8.63 -9.41
C ALA A 228 -18.37 -9.29 -9.16
N PHE A 229 -18.35 -10.54 -8.66
CA PHE A 229 -17.12 -11.24 -8.29
C PHE A 229 -16.18 -11.47 -9.48
N ASP A 230 -16.76 -11.61 -10.67
CA ASP A 230 -16.04 -11.76 -11.94
C ASP A 230 -15.46 -10.43 -12.47
N THR A 231 -15.50 -9.36 -11.68
CA THR A 231 -14.92 -8.06 -12.02
C THR A 231 -14.03 -7.58 -10.88
N GLN A 232 -12.78 -7.25 -11.21
CA GLN A 232 -11.84 -6.67 -10.24
C GLN A 232 -12.33 -5.30 -9.74
N ASN A 233 -11.99 -4.95 -8.51
CA ASN A 233 -12.07 -3.56 -8.06
C ASN A 233 -10.94 -2.72 -8.68
N GLU A 234 -11.06 -1.40 -8.56
CA GLU A 234 -10.11 -0.48 -9.16
C GLU A 234 -9.81 0.71 -8.26
N PHE A 235 -8.56 0.80 -7.80
CA PHE A 235 -7.95 2.03 -7.34
C PHE A 235 -7.42 2.84 -8.51
N ARG A 236 -7.55 4.17 -8.39
CA ARG A 236 -6.75 5.12 -9.16
C ARG A 236 -5.72 5.78 -8.28
N ILE A 237 -4.48 5.65 -8.72
CA ILE A 237 -3.30 6.27 -8.11
C ILE A 237 -2.81 7.34 -9.08
N ARG A 238 -2.38 8.49 -8.56
CA ARG A 238 -1.77 9.57 -9.36
C ARG A 238 -0.62 9.03 -10.19
N LYS A 239 -0.54 9.47 -11.43
CA LYS A 239 0.58 9.14 -12.31
C LYS A 239 1.88 9.71 -11.76
N TRP A 240 2.89 8.84 -11.63
CA TRP A 240 4.25 9.23 -11.27
C TRP A 240 5.13 9.41 -12.52
N ALA A 241 6.35 9.91 -12.32
CA ALA A 241 7.31 10.11 -13.39
C ALA A 241 7.84 8.78 -13.94
N GLN A 242 8.41 8.80 -15.15
CA GLN A 242 9.05 7.61 -15.72
C GLN A 242 10.31 7.23 -14.93
N ASN A 243 10.67 5.94 -14.94
CA ASN A 243 11.94 5.40 -14.48
C ASN A 243 12.25 5.60 -12.99
N LEU A 244 11.20 5.62 -12.15
CA LEU A 244 11.33 5.75 -10.69
C LEU A 244 11.50 4.40 -9.96
N GLY A 245 11.99 3.34 -10.63
CA GLY A 245 12.04 1.98 -10.08
C GLY A 245 12.73 1.88 -8.71
N ARG A 246 13.81 2.66 -8.50
CA ARG A 246 14.53 2.69 -7.21
C ARG A 246 13.72 3.27 -6.05
N THR A 247 12.85 4.24 -6.33
CA THR A 247 12.11 4.99 -5.30
C THR A 247 10.64 4.60 -5.23
N LEU A 248 10.10 3.86 -6.20
CA LEU A 248 8.75 3.31 -6.10
C LEU A 248 8.69 2.24 -4.99
N PRO A 249 7.60 2.18 -4.21
CA PRO A 249 7.42 1.21 -3.13
C PRO A 249 7.05 -0.18 -3.67
N ILE A 250 7.75 -0.68 -4.68
CA ILE A 250 7.50 -2.02 -5.22
C ILE A 250 7.98 -3.06 -4.22
N GLU A 251 7.07 -3.95 -3.85
CA GLU A 251 7.27 -5.00 -2.84
C GLU A 251 7.66 -6.32 -3.49
N ALA A 252 6.95 -6.70 -4.56
CA ALA A 252 7.13 -7.96 -5.25
C ALA A 252 6.63 -7.86 -6.70
N VAL A 253 7.11 -8.75 -7.56
CA VAL A 253 6.35 -9.13 -8.76
C VAL A 253 5.49 -10.34 -8.45
N PHE A 254 4.39 -10.52 -9.17
CA PHE A 254 3.49 -11.64 -8.95
C PHE A 254 3.10 -12.32 -10.24
N TYR A 255 2.63 -13.57 -10.12
CA TYR A 255 1.98 -14.30 -11.19
C TYR A 255 0.83 -15.18 -10.68
N ILE A 256 -0.13 -15.50 -11.55
CA ILE A 256 -1.31 -16.33 -11.24
C ILE A 256 -1.16 -17.77 -11.75
N ASN A 257 -0.59 -17.93 -12.96
CA ASN A 257 -0.41 -19.22 -13.64
C ASN A 257 0.89 -19.26 -14.45
N ASP A 258 1.18 -20.40 -15.09
CA ASP A 258 2.42 -20.61 -15.85
C ASP A 258 2.62 -19.62 -16.99
N THR A 259 1.53 -19.12 -17.61
CA THR A 259 1.63 -18.08 -18.64
C THR A 259 2.11 -16.75 -18.05
N GLY A 260 1.61 -16.38 -16.87
CA GLY A 260 2.08 -15.21 -16.14
C GLY A 260 3.48 -15.37 -15.55
N LYS A 261 3.88 -16.60 -15.17
CA LYS A 261 5.16 -16.89 -14.52
C LYS A 261 6.34 -16.39 -15.36
N ALA A 262 6.35 -16.68 -16.66
CA ALA A 262 7.42 -16.24 -17.56
C ALA A 262 7.56 -14.70 -17.60
N GLY A 263 6.43 -13.99 -17.59
CA GLY A 263 6.41 -12.52 -17.54
C GLY A 263 6.95 -11.98 -16.22
N ALA A 264 6.50 -12.53 -15.10
CA ALA A 264 7.00 -12.12 -13.79
C ALA A 264 8.49 -12.44 -13.59
N GLN A 265 8.99 -13.53 -14.17
CA GLN A 265 10.43 -13.86 -14.18
C GLN A 265 11.25 -12.84 -14.97
N TYR A 266 10.70 -12.36 -16.09
CA TYR A 266 11.31 -11.28 -16.85
C TYR A 266 11.35 -9.99 -16.03
N ASP A 267 10.20 -9.59 -15.50
CA ASP A 267 10.04 -8.37 -14.71
C ASP A 267 10.97 -8.38 -13.46
N GLN A 268 11.13 -9.54 -12.79
CA GLN A 268 12.07 -9.67 -11.65
C GLN A 268 13.52 -9.37 -12.05
N ARG A 269 13.99 -9.96 -13.17
CA ARG A 269 15.35 -9.73 -13.67
C ARG A 269 15.55 -8.28 -14.08
N ASP A 270 14.60 -7.76 -14.86
CA ASP A 270 14.65 -6.40 -15.37
C ASP A 270 14.69 -5.36 -14.22
N PHE A 271 13.87 -5.56 -13.19
CA PHE A 271 13.89 -4.70 -12.01
C PHE A 271 15.26 -4.71 -11.32
N LYS A 272 15.84 -5.89 -11.08
CA LYS A 272 17.16 -6.02 -10.46
C LYS A 272 18.25 -5.37 -11.31
N THR A 273 18.24 -5.59 -12.62
CA THR A 273 19.21 -5.01 -13.56
C THR A 273 19.15 -3.48 -13.56
N ASN A 274 17.95 -2.89 -13.57
CA ASN A 274 17.79 -1.44 -13.66
C ASN A 274 17.97 -0.71 -12.32
N THR A 275 17.66 -1.36 -11.20
CA THR A 275 17.59 -0.69 -9.90
C THR A 275 18.66 -1.14 -8.91
N GLY A 276 19.25 -2.32 -9.12
CA GLY A 276 20.09 -3.01 -8.14
C GLY A 276 19.31 -3.65 -7.00
N ILE A 277 17.97 -3.52 -6.95
CA ILE A 277 17.13 -4.00 -5.86
C ILE A 277 16.58 -5.37 -6.22
N TRP A 278 16.73 -6.34 -5.32
CA TRP A 278 16.05 -7.63 -5.44
C TRP A 278 14.65 -7.54 -4.83
N ILE A 279 13.67 -8.13 -5.52
CA ILE A 279 12.29 -8.32 -5.04
C ILE A 279 11.87 -9.76 -5.32
N PRO A 280 11.05 -10.39 -4.45
CA PRO A 280 10.58 -11.74 -4.68
C PRO A 280 9.52 -11.80 -5.78
N MET A 281 9.40 -12.98 -6.40
CA MET A 281 8.20 -13.38 -7.13
C MET A 281 7.24 -14.11 -6.20
N ILE A 282 5.98 -13.68 -6.17
CA ILE A 282 4.91 -14.28 -5.38
C ILE A 282 3.87 -14.94 -6.29
N ARG A 283 3.58 -16.22 -6.08
CA ARG A 283 2.43 -16.87 -6.70
C ARG A 283 1.18 -16.43 -5.96
N ILE A 284 0.21 -15.87 -6.69
CA ILE A 284 -1.11 -15.55 -6.14
C ILE A 284 -2.11 -16.57 -6.67
N THR A 285 -2.76 -17.31 -5.77
CA THR A 285 -3.98 -18.03 -6.11
C THR A 285 -5.18 -17.12 -5.83
N LEU A 286 -5.87 -16.66 -6.87
CA LEU A 286 -7.11 -15.90 -6.71
C LEU A 286 -8.28 -16.81 -6.28
N PRO A 287 -9.22 -16.29 -5.47
CA PRO A 287 -10.38 -17.06 -5.02
C PRO A 287 -11.28 -17.40 -6.22
N GLN A 288 -11.72 -18.66 -6.31
CA GLN A 288 -12.62 -19.12 -7.38
C GLN A 288 -14.09 -18.73 -7.13
N THR A 289 -14.44 -18.53 -5.87
CA THR A 289 -15.74 -18.03 -5.42
C THR A 289 -15.53 -17.10 -4.23
N ALA A 290 -16.53 -16.30 -3.86
CA ALA A 290 -16.47 -15.44 -2.67
C ALA A 290 -16.19 -16.21 -1.35
N ALA A 291 -16.52 -17.50 -1.30
CA ALA A 291 -16.26 -18.36 -0.14
C ALA A 291 -14.80 -18.82 -0.03
N ASN A 292 -14.04 -18.81 -1.13
CA ASN A 292 -12.62 -19.19 -1.12
C ASN A 292 -11.74 -18.00 -0.73
N ASP A 293 -10.57 -18.28 -0.17
CA ASP A 293 -9.57 -17.27 0.16
C ASP A 293 -8.44 -17.22 -0.88
N ALA A 294 -7.88 -16.03 -1.07
CA ALA A 294 -6.65 -15.87 -1.84
C ALA A 294 -5.46 -16.47 -1.08
N ARG A 295 -4.44 -16.93 -1.81
CA ARG A 295 -3.17 -17.40 -1.24
C ARG A 295 -1.98 -16.70 -1.88
N PHE A 296 -0.94 -16.48 -1.09
CA PHE A 296 0.30 -15.83 -1.48
C PHE A 296 1.45 -16.76 -1.12
N GLU A 297 2.18 -17.23 -2.12
CA GLU A 297 3.18 -18.28 -1.94
C GLU A 297 4.51 -17.85 -2.54
N PHE A 298 5.59 -17.90 -1.76
CA PHE A 298 6.94 -17.81 -2.28
C PHE A 298 7.43 -19.21 -2.63
N ILE A 299 7.80 -19.41 -3.89
CA ILE A 299 8.29 -20.69 -4.41
C ILE A 299 9.73 -20.46 -4.91
N PRO A 300 10.75 -21.04 -4.24
CA PRO A 300 12.15 -20.83 -4.63
C PRO A 300 12.45 -21.22 -6.08
N ALA A 301 11.87 -22.32 -6.55
CA ALA A 301 12.06 -22.83 -7.90
C ALA A 301 11.43 -21.95 -9.00
N ASP A 302 10.59 -20.98 -8.63
CA ASP A 302 9.96 -20.09 -9.59
C ASP A 302 10.73 -18.79 -9.81
N GLN A 303 11.63 -18.44 -8.89
CA GLN A 303 12.42 -17.22 -8.98
C GLN A 303 13.33 -17.25 -10.20
N ALA A 304 13.45 -16.12 -10.89
CA ALA A 304 14.39 -15.97 -12.00
C ALA A 304 15.83 -15.69 -11.53
N ILE A 305 15.98 -15.12 -10.34
CA ILE A 305 17.25 -14.75 -9.72
C ILE A 305 17.21 -15.05 -8.22
N SER A 306 18.37 -15.39 -7.66
CA SER A 306 18.54 -15.51 -6.20
C SER A 306 18.47 -14.13 -5.53
N GLN A 307 18.11 -14.15 -4.24
CA GLN A 307 18.19 -12.98 -3.37
C GLN A 307 19.63 -12.48 -3.22
#